data_AF-A0A961GW23-F1
#
_entry.id   AF-A0A961GW23-F1
#
_cell.length_a   1.000
_cell.length_b   1.000
_cell.length_c   1.000
_cell.angle_alpha   90.00
_cell.angle_beta   90.00
_cell.angle_gamma   90.00
#
_symmetry.space_group_name_H-M   'P 1'
#
loop_
_entity.id
_entity.type
_entity.pdbx_description
1 polymer ?
#
loop_
_entity_poly.entity_id
_entity_poly.type
_entity_poly.pdbx_seq_one_letter_code
_entity_poly.pdbx_strand_id
1 'polypeptide(L)'
;MSPFRLTSRVIASPRPALAPVAHAVPWRVSARSEHGVIEVEHQGSEPLRGVRFALAGEGVLGLSLPRTVHPGERVRAVLRGAAVEGAVAAPDAMLVLRWFEPDGTELLWPIAL
;
A
#
# COMPACT_ATOMS: atom_id res chain seq x y z
N MET A 1 -10.81 47.94 33.84
CA MET A 1 -9.51 47.25 33.72
C MET A 1 -9.79 45.75 33.85
N SER A 2 -9.61 44.99 32.77
CA SER A 2 -9.95 43.55 32.74
C SER A 2 -8.68 42.72 33.02
N PRO A 3 -8.67 41.79 33.98
CA PRO A 3 -7.49 40.97 34.23
C PRO A 3 -7.40 39.86 33.18
N PHE A 4 -6.26 39.82 32.47
CA PHE A 4 -5.92 38.72 31.58
C PHE A 4 -5.79 37.42 32.38
N ARG A 5 -6.64 36.42 32.11
CA ARG A 5 -6.43 35.06 32.62
C ARG A 5 -5.38 34.36 31.77
N LEU A 6 -4.25 34.00 32.40
CA LEU A 6 -3.30 33.02 31.88
C LEU A 6 -3.96 31.63 31.89
N THR A 7 -4.41 31.15 30.74
CA THR A 7 -4.72 29.73 30.55
C THR A 7 -3.40 28.99 30.32
N SER A 8 -2.90 28.33 31.37
CA SER A 8 -1.77 27.41 31.23
C SER A 8 -2.19 26.26 30.32
N ARG A 9 -1.64 26.20 29.10
CA ARG A 9 -1.73 25.00 28.27
C ARG A 9 -0.89 23.91 28.95
N VAL A 10 -1.56 22.86 29.42
CA VAL A 10 -0.88 21.62 29.82
C VAL A 10 -0.30 21.03 28.53
N ILE A 11 1.01 21.17 28.35
CA ILE A 11 1.72 20.47 27.29
C ILE A 11 1.82 19.02 27.75
N ALA A 12 1.06 18.13 27.10
CA ALA A 12 1.19 16.70 27.35
C ALA A 12 2.63 16.30 27.06
N SER A 13 3.28 15.64 28.02
CA SER A 13 4.62 15.07 27.80
C SER A 13 4.57 14.15 26.57
N PRO A 14 5.53 14.23 25.64
CA PRO A 14 5.55 13.36 24.48
C PRO A 14 5.59 11.91 24.98
N ARG A 15 4.56 11.13 24.62
CA ARG A 15 4.57 9.68 24.83
C ARG A 15 5.85 9.17 24.16
N PRO A 16 6.70 8.39 24.85
CA PRO A 16 7.89 7.83 24.22
C PRO A 16 7.45 7.06 22.98
N ALA A 17 7.90 7.54 21.81
CA ALA A 17 7.62 6.86 20.56
C ALA A 17 8.38 5.53 20.62
N LEU A 18 7.63 4.42 20.57
CA LEU A 18 8.25 3.13 20.27
C LEU A 18 9.00 3.29 18.94
N ALA A 19 10.22 2.79 18.88
CA ALA A 19 10.98 2.79 17.63
C ALA A 19 10.13 2.09 16.55
N PRO A 20 10.00 2.66 15.35
CA PRO A 20 9.23 2.03 14.29
C PRO A 20 9.81 0.65 13.99
N VAL A 21 8.97 -0.37 14.09
CA VAL A 21 9.34 -1.73 13.67
C VAL A 21 9.35 -1.73 12.14
N ALA A 22 10.51 -2.01 11.55
CA ALA A 22 10.60 -2.17 10.10
C ALA A 22 10.00 -3.52 9.71
N HIS A 23 8.93 -3.51 8.93
CA HIS A 23 8.36 -4.73 8.36
C HIS A 23 9.07 -5.05 7.05
N ALA A 24 9.59 -6.26 6.92
CA ALA A 24 10.09 -6.74 5.65
C ALA A 24 8.93 -6.77 4.64
N VAL A 25 9.16 -6.22 3.45
CA VAL A 25 8.19 -6.27 2.36
C VAL A 25 8.54 -7.49 1.50
N PRO A 26 7.78 -8.60 1.56
CA PRO A 26 8.12 -9.84 0.87
C PRO A 26 7.72 -9.80 -0.62
N TRP A 27 7.69 -8.62 -1.23
CA TRP A 27 7.16 -8.42 -2.57
C TRP A 27 8.19 -7.74 -3.47
N ARG A 28 8.18 -8.13 -4.75
CA ARG A 28 8.99 -7.51 -5.79
C ARG A 28 8.11 -7.22 -6.99
N VAL A 29 8.20 -6.01 -7.56
CA VAL A 29 7.63 -5.75 -8.89
C VAL A 29 8.47 -6.51 -9.91
N SER A 30 7.89 -7.53 -10.55
CA SER A 30 8.57 -8.38 -11.54
C SER A 30 8.42 -7.84 -12.96
N ALA A 31 7.31 -7.17 -13.27
CA ALA A 31 7.07 -6.58 -14.59
C ALA A 31 6.11 -5.38 -14.53
N ARG A 32 6.30 -4.48 -15.51
CA ARG A 32 5.37 -3.41 -15.88
C ARG A 32 5.18 -3.46 -17.40
N SER A 33 3.94 -3.36 -17.86
CA SER A 33 3.64 -3.29 -19.29
C SER A 33 3.06 -1.93 -19.68
N GLU A 34 3.26 -1.55 -20.94
CA GLU A 34 2.67 -0.34 -21.52
C GLU A 34 1.14 -0.37 -21.55
N HIS A 35 0.54 -1.57 -21.43
CA HIS A 35 -0.91 -1.78 -21.39
C HIS A 35 -1.48 -1.76 -19.96
N GLY A 36 -0.72 -1.24 -18.98
CA GLY A 36 -1.19 -1.07 -17.60
C GLY A 36 -1.23 -2.36 -16.79
N VAL A 37 -0.43 -3.38 -17.16
CA VAL A 37 -0.28 -4.59 -16.35
C VAL A 37 0.92 -4.42 -15.41
N ILE A 38 0.68 -4.58 -14.12
CA ILE A 38 1.73 -4.65 -13.10
C ILE A 38 1.73 -6.05 -12.53
N GLU A 39 2.89 -6.71 -12.54
CA GLU A 39 3.10 -8.01 -11.92
C GLU A 39 3.99 -7.86 -10.69
N VAL A 40 3.59 -8.50 -9.60
CA VAL A 40 4.40 -8.59 -8.38
C VAL A 40 4.55 -10.05 -7.98
N GLU A 41 5.76 -10.38 -7.56
CA GLU A 41 6.17 -11.72 -7.14
C GLU A 41 6.38 -11.74 -5.63
N HIS A 42 5.86 -12.80 -5.00
CA HIS A 42 6.07 -13.06 -3.58
C HIS A 42 7.44 -13.70 -3.36
N GLN A 43 8.35 -13.00 -2.67
CA GLN A 43 9.73 -13.40 -2.37
C GLN A 43 9.92 -13.90 -0.92
N GLY A 44 8.84 -14.02 -0.15
CA GLY A 44 8.87 -14.55 1.21
C GLY A 44 8.91 -16.07 1.24
N SER A 45 9.06 -16.63 2.44
CA SER A 45 9.10 -18.08 2.67
C SER A 45 7.76 -18.69 3.10
N GLU A 46 6.80 -17.87 3.54
CA GLU A 46 5.53 -18.32 4.12
C GLU A 46 4.33 -17.81 3.33
N PRO A 47 3.25 -18.60 3.14
CA PRO A 47 2.07 -18.16 2.41
C PRO A 47 1.42 -16.90 3.00
N LEU A 48 1.13 -15.92 2.16
CA LEU A 48 0.47 -14.67 2.55
C LEU A 48 -1.03 -14.75 2.29
N ARG A 49 -1.83 -14.16 3.19
CA ARG A 49 -3.30 -14.25 3.18
C ARG A 49 -3.95 -12.90 2.92
N GLY A 50 -5.14 -12.96 2.32
CA GLY A 50 -5.95 -11.77 2.05
C GLY A 50 -5.30 -10.82 1.04
N VAL A 51 -4.40 -11.33 0.20
CA VAL A 51 -3.64 -10.54 -0.75
C VAL A 51 -4.59 -9.91 -1.76
N ARG A 52 -4.56 -8.58 -1.87
CA ARG A 52 -5.46 -7.82 -2.76
C ARG A 52 -4.83 -6.50 -3.19
N PHE A 53 -5.12 -6.09 -4.42
CA PHE A 53 -4.81 -4.75 -4.91
C PHE A 53 -5.93 -3.76 -4.63
N ALA A 54 -5.54 -2.52 -4.35
CA ALA A 54 -6.39 -1.34 -4.35
C ALA A 54 -5.71 -0.23 -5.16
N LEU A 55 -6.50 0.69 -5.72
CA LEU A 55 -6.00 1.88 -6.42
C LEU A 55 -6.39 3.10 -5.60
N ALA A 56 -5.41 3.93 -5.26
CA ALA A 56 -5.61 5.26 -4.73
C ALA A 56 -5.35 6.27 -5.86
N GLY A 57 -6.20 7.29 -6.01
CA GLY A 57 -6.13 8.26 -7.10
C GLY A 57 -6.99 7.90 -8.31
N GLU A 58 -6.79 8.59 -9.43
CA GLU A 58 -7.58 8.40 -10.65
C GLU A 58 -7.25 7.09 -11.39
N GLY A 59 -8.29 6.47 -11.96
CA GLY A 59 -8.17 5.27 -12.80
C GLY A 59 -9.14 4.17 -12.42
N VAL A 60 -9.01 3.04 -13.11
CA VAL A 60 -9.84 1.85 -12.93
C VAL A 60 -8.93 0.66 -12.72
N LEU A 61 -9.14 -0.03 -11.60
CA LEU A 61 -8.48 -1.29 -11.28
C LEU A 61 -9.45 -2.45 -11.53
N GLY A 62 -8.98 -3.47 -12.26
CA GLY A 62 -9.72 -4.72 -12.40
C GLY A 62 -10.02 -5.35 -11.03
N LEU A 63 -11.26 -5.81 -10.82
CA LEU A 63 -11.65 -6.43 -9.56
C LEU A 63 -10.83 -7.69 -9.29
N SER A 64 -10.21 -7.75 -8.11
CA SER A 64 -9.54 -8.95 -7.59
C SER A 64 -10.17 -9.36 -6.26
N LEU A 65 -10.56 -10.64 -6.14
CA LEU A 65 -10.92 -11.21 -4.83
C LEU A 65 -9.65 -11.38 -3.98
N PRO A 66 -9.74 -11.20 -2.65
CA PRO A 66 -8.64 -11.56 -1.76
C PRO A 66 -8.26 -13.03 -1.95
N ARG A 67 -6.96 -13.31 -2.06
CA ARG A 67 -6.47 -14.69 -2.22
C ARG A 67 -5.29 -14.98 -1.31
N THR A 68 -5.00 -16.27 -1.13
CA THR A 68 -3.72 -16.73 -0.60
C THR A 68 -2.69 -16.69 -1.73
N VAL A 69 -1.45 -16.30 -1.41
CA VAL A 69 -0.32 -16.29 -2.36
C VAL A 69 0.83 -17.08 -1.74
N HIS A 70 1.28 -18.11 -2.44
CA HIS A 70 2.40 -18.96 -1.99
C HIS A 70 3.76 -18.35 -2.38
N PRO A 71 4.86 -18.73 -1.73
CA PRO A 71 6.22 -18.34 -2.14
C PRO A 71 6.48 -18.56 -3.63
N GLY A 72 7.06 -17.56 -4.30
CA GLY A 72 7.37 -17.59 -5.74
C GLY A 72 6.17 -17.34 -6.67
N GLU A 73 4.95 -17.28 -6.16
CA GLU A 73 3.79 -16.96 -6.99
C GLU A 73 3.77 -15.49 -7.41
N ARG A 74 3.17 -15.26 -8.58
CA ARG A 74 2.93 -13.93 -9.14
C ARG A 74 1.46 -13.57 -9.09
N VAL A 75 1.19 -12.31 -8.77
CA VAL A 75 -0.12 -11.67 -8.87
C VAL A 75 -0.05 -10.52 -9.85
N ARG A 76 -1.13 -10.32 -10.61
CA ARG A 76 -1.22 -9.29 -11.64
C ARG A 76 -2.35 -8.31 -11.30
N ALA A 77 -2.04 -7.03 -11.43
CA ALA A 77 -3.02 -5.96 -11.45
C ALA A 77 -3.15 -5.44 -12.88
N VAL A 78 -4.38 -5.16 -13.31
CA VAL A 78 -4.65 -4.53 -14.62
C VAL A 78 -5.32 -3.19 -14.36
N LEU A 79 -4.65 -2.13 -14.80
CA LEU A 79 -5.09 -0.74 -14.70
C LEU A 79 -5.63 -0.27 -16.05
N ARG A 80 -6.75 0.47 -16.03
CA ARG A 80 -7.37 1.12 -17.20
C ARG A 80 -7.74 2.56 -16.83
N GLY A 81 -7.63 3.53 -17.74
CA GLY A 81 -7.95 4.93 -17.42
C GLY A 81 -7.20 5.94 -18.31
N ALA A 82 -7.39 7.24 -18.07
CA ALA A 82 -7.16 8.37 -18.98
C ALA A 82 -5.75 8.55 -19.61
N ALA A 83 -4.79 7.68 -19.31
CA ALA A 83 -3.49 7.60 -19.97
C ALA A 83 -3.36 6.30 -20.80
N VAL A 84 -4.32 6.05 -21.71
CA VAL A 84 -4.16 4.96 -22.73
C VAL A 84 -3.12 5.34 -23.81
N GLU A 85 -2.44 6.47 -23.66
CA GLU A 85 -1.11 6.71 -24.24
C GLU A 85 -0.09 6.81 -23.10
N GLY A 86 0.50 5.67 -22.71
CA GLY A 86 1.49 5.60 -21.62
C GLY A 86 0.84 5.44 -20.24
N ALA A 87 0.49 4.20 -19.89
CA ALA A 87 -0.21 3.79 -18.66
C ALA A 87 0.53 4.08 -17.32
N VAL A 88 1.58 4.90 -17.34
CA VAL A 88 2.48 5.26 -16.22
C VAL A 88 2.42 6.78 -15.92
N ALA A 89 1.49 7.52 -16.53
CA ALA A 89 1.42 8.99 -16.41
C ALA A 89 0.24 9.50 -15.55
N ALA A 90 -0.16 8.77 -14.51
CA ALA A 90 -1.12 9.26 -13.51
C ALA A 90 -0.36 9.70 -12.24
N PRO A 91 0.13 10.95 -12.17
CA PRO A 91 1.03 11.42 -11.11
C PRO A 91 0.41 11.42 -9.71
N ASP A 92 -0.92 11.34 -9.63
CA ASP A 92 -1.72 11.31 -8.41
C ASP A 92 -2.23 9.91 -8.06
N ALA A 93 -1.90 8.89 -8.86
CA ALA A 93 -2.38 7.53 -8.66
C ALA A 93 -1.29 6.57 -8.14
N MET A 94 -1.70 5.64 -7.28
CA MET A 94 -0.82 4.67 -6.64
C MET A 94 -1.52 3.32 -6.49
N LEU A 95 -0.86 2.25 -6.93
CA LEU A 95 -1.31 0.89 -6.66
C LEU A 95 -0.89 0.51 -5.25
N VAL A 96 -1.79 -0.06 -4.46
CA VAL A 96 -1.51 -0.52 -3.10
C VAL A 96 -1.76 -2.01 -3.03
N LEU A 97 -0.73 -2.77 -2.63
CA LEU A 97 -0.85 -4.18 -2.31
C LEU A 97 -1.10 -4.34 -0.81
N ARG A 98 -2.19 -5.00 -0.47
CA ARG A 98 -2.64 -5.28 0.91
C ARG A 98 -2.51 -6.77 1.20
N TRP A 99 -2.05 -7.13 2.40
CA TRP A 99 -2.11 -8.50 2.94
C TRP A 99 -2.17 -8.50 4.48
N PHE A 100 -2.32 -9.68 5.07
CA PHE A 100 -2.38 -9.86 6.53
C PHE A 100 -1.28 -10.80 7.03
N GLU A 101 -0.68 -10.42 8.16
CA GLU A 101 0.15 -11.30 9.00
C GLU A 101 -0.72 -12.32 9.76
N PRO A 102 -0.13 -13.42 10.29
CA PRO A 102 -0.88 -14.42 11.05
C PRO A 102 -1.61 -13.90 12.29
N ASP A 103 -1.13 -12.80 12.88
CA ASP A 103 -1.75 -12.14 14.04
C ASP A 103 -2.91 -11.19 13.67
N GLY A 104 -3.21 -11.07 12.37
CA GLY A 104 -4.24 -10.18 11.85
C GLY A 104 -3.76 -8.76 11.55
N THR A 105 -2.46 -8.46 11.72
CA THR A 105 -1.88 -7.17 11.32
C THR A 105 -2.02 -6.99 9.82
N GLU A 106 -2.66 -5.89 9.41
CA GLU A 106 -2.74 -5.50 8.00
C GLU A 106 -1.48 -4.75 7.59
N LEU A 107 -0.87 -5.20 6.49
CA LEU A 107 0.27 -4.55 5.87
C LEU A 107 -0.12 -4.02 4.49
N LEU A 108 0.35 -2.80 4.20
CA LEU A 108 0.11 -2.09 2.95
C LEU A 108 1.45 -1.75 2.32
N TRP A 109 1.63 -2.15 1.06
CA TRP A 109 2.80 -1.76 0.28
C TRP A 109 2.39 -0.86 -0.89
N PRO A 110 2.75 0.43 -0.86
CA PRO A 110 2.54 1.34 -1.98
C PRO A 110 3.49 1.02 -3.15
N ILE A 111 2.93 0.99 -4.35
CA ILE A 111 3.63 0.80 -5.62
C ILE A 111 3.34 2.03 -6.48
N ALA A 112 4.37 2.87 -6.66
CA ALA A 112 4.29 4.00 -7.58
C ALA A 112 3.99 3.52 -9.00
N LEU A 113 3.12 4.22 -9.73
CA LEU A 113 2.70 3.85 -11.08
C LEU A 113 3.69 4.31 -12.14
#